data_AF-A0A2Y9CAJ0-F1
#
_entry.id   AF-A0A2Y9CAJ0-F1
#
_cell.length_a   1.000
_cell.length_b   1.000
_cell.length_c   1.000
_cell.angle_alpha   90.00
_cell.angle_beta   90.00
_cell.angle_gamma   90.00
#
_symmetry.space_group_name_H-M   'P 1'
#
loop_
_entity.id
_entity.type
_entity.pdbx_description
1 polymer ?
#
loop_
_entity_poly.entity_id
_entity_poly.type
_entity_poly.pdbx_seq_one_letter_code
_entity_poly.pdbx_strand_id
1 'polypeptide(L)'
;MKTAQFFLEKSTENPIDYVAKYKEELFEETECEDPGKSEEPTDVEPVEAEEEPCTDVLCPRCGAVMVKRTAAKGKNAGREFYGCSRFPKCRGIVNLDEKEGFRS
;
A
#
# COMPACT_ATOMS: atom_id res chain seq x y z
N MET A 1 1.72 -13.64 -49.88
CA MET A 1 1.95 -13.23 -48.48
C MET A 1 1.21 -11.91 -48.21
N LYS A 2 -0.11 -11.92 -48.00
CA LYS A 2 -0.93 -10.72 -47.73
C LYS A 2 -1.75 -10.80 -46.43
N THR A 3 -1.58 -11.88 -45.67
CA THR A 3 -2.32 -12.11 -44.42
C THR A 3 -1.72 -11.34 -43.25
N ALA A 4 -0.39 -11.26 -43.16
CA ALA A 4 0.29 -10.56 -42.05
C ALA A 4 -0.01 -9.04 -42.01
N GLN A 5 -0.15 -8.40 -43.18
CA GLN A 5 -0.48 -6.97 -43.26
C GLN A 5 -1.90 -6.69 -42.75
N PHE A 6 -2.87 -7.56 -43.07
CA PHE A 6 -4.25 -7.41 -42.60
C PHE A 6 -4.38 -7.45 -41.07
N PHE A 7 -3.59 -8.30 -40.39
CA PHE A 7 -3.62 -8.38 -38.93
C PHE A 7 -2.90 -7.21 -38.25
N LEU A 8 -1.85 -6.67 -38.88
CA LEU A 8 -1.15 -5.47 -38.39
C LEU A 8 -2.03 -4.22 -38.52
N GLU A 9 -2.74 -4.07 -39.65
CA GLU A 9 -3.62 -2.92 -39.91
C GLU A 9 -4.77 -2.83 -38.90
N LYS A 10 -5.43 -3.96 -38.62
CA LYS A 10 -6.54 -4.03 -37.63
C LYS A 10 -6.15 -3.69 -36.19
N SER A 11 -4.87 -3.84 -35.82
CA SER A 11 -4.39 -3.49 -34.47
C SER A 11 -4.17 -1.98 -34.28
N THR A 12 -4.12 -1.21 -35.37
CA THR A 12 -3.80 0.23 -35.34
C THR A 12 -5.02 1.15 -35.39
N GLU A 13 -6.20 0.61 -35.73
CA GLU A 13 -7.37 1.46 -36.02
C GLU A 13 -8.15 1.95 -34.81
N ASN A 14 -7.90 1.44 -33.60
CA ASN A 14 -8.50 1.97 -32.37
C ASN A 14 -7.71 1.53 -31.13
N PRO A 15 -6.53 2.11 -30.85
CA PRO A 15 -5.90 1.92 -29.56
C PRO A 15 -6.79 2.54 -28.49
N ILE A 16 -7.34 1.72 -27.60
CA ILE A 16 -8.12 2.19 -26.46
C ILE A 16 -7.18 3.06 -25.60
N ASP A 17 -7.38 4.38 -25.62
CA ASP A 17 -6.61 5.32 -24.80
C ASP A 17 -7.16 5.34 -23.38
N TYR A 18 -6.65 4.42 -22.57
CA TYR A 18 -7.00 4.32 -21.16
C TYR A 18 -6.59 5.57 -20.38
N VAL A 19 -5.62 6.37 -20.84
CA VAL A 19 -5.20 7.61 -20.17
C VAL A 19 -6.29 8.67 -20.29
N ALA A 20 -6.94 8.77 -21.45
CA ALA A 20 -8.06 9.68 -21.65
C ALA A 20 -9.26 9.31 -20.77
N LYS A 21 -9.59 8.02 -20.68
CA LYS A 21 -10.71 7.52 -19.87
C LYS A 21 -10.61 7.91 -18.38
N TYR A 22 -9.41 7.87 -17.80
CA TYR A 22 -9.21 8.13 -16.37
C TYR A 22 -8.83 9.58 -16.04
N LYS A 23 -8.68 10.45 -17.05
CA LYS A 23 -8.37 11.86 -16.86
C LYS A 23 -9.61 12.72 -16.68
N GLU A 24 -10.73 12.33 -17.31
CA GLU A 24 -12.02 13.01 -17.14
C GLU A 24 -12.65 12.70 -15.77
N GLU A 25 -12.50 11.48 -15.25
CA GLU A 25 -13.01 11.10 -13.90
C GLU A 25 -12.35 11.86 -12.73
N LEU A 26 -11.15 12.43 -12.92
CA LEU A 26 -10.37 13.05 -11.83
C LEU A 26 -10.55 14.57 -11.72
N PHE A 27 -11.17 15.23 -12.71
CA PHE A 27 -11.23 16.69 -12.79
C PHE A 27 -12.53 17.30 -12.22
N GLU A 28 -13.56 16.48 -11.97
CA GLU A 28 -14.84 16.96 -11.39
C GLU A 28 -14.85 17.00 -9.85
N GLU A 29 -13.85 16.46 -9.16
CA GLU A 29 -13.79 16.49 -7.68
C GLU A 29 -13.16 17.77 -7.10
N THR A 30 -12.70 18.71 -7.95
CA THR A 30 -11.96 19.91 -7.53
C THR A 30 -12.73 21.23 -7.66
N GLU A 31 -14.06 21.22 -7.54
CA GLU A 31 -14.82 22.46 -7.44
C GLU A 31 -15.56 22.55 -6.10
N CYS A 32 -14.91 23.18 -5.13
CA CYS A 32 -15.53 24.15 -4.23
C CYS A 32 -14.55 25.33 -4.15
N GLU A 33 -14.91 26.44 -4.79
CA GLU A 33 -14.27 27.75 -4.62
C GLU A 33 -14.32 28.13 -3.12
N ASP A 34 -13.34 28.82 -2.52
CA ASP A 34 -13.17 30.28 -2.62
C ASP A 34 -11.94 30.76 -1.78
N PRO A 35 -11.59 32.06 -1.71
CA PRO A 35 -10.24 32.54 -1.98
C PRO A 35 -9.48 33.05 -0.74
N GLY A 36 -8.17 32.88 -0.78
CA GLY A 36 -7.23 33.85 -0.22
C GLY A 36 -6.65 33.56 1.17
N LYS A 37 -5.39 33.98 1.26
CA LYS A 37 -4.77 34.67 2.39
C LYS A 37 -4.00 33.81 3.41
N SER A 38 -2.68 33.94 3.27
CA SER A 38 -1.65 34.11 4.29
C SER A 38 -1.36 32.97 5.27
N GLU A 39 -0.07 32.62 5.28
CA GLU A 39 0.79 32.53 6.48
C GLU A 39 0.41 31.49 7.54
N GLU A 40 1.36 30.59 7.82
CA GLU A 40 1.43 29.84 9.09
C GLU A 40 1.15 30.80 10.26
N PRO A 41 0.49 30.41 11.39
CA PRO A 41 0.79 29.17 12.11
C PRO A 41 -0.36 28.60 13.01
N THR A 42 -0.01 27.58 13.79
CA THR A 42 -0.55 27.20 15.12
C THR A 42 -1.84 26.37 15.26
N ASP A 43 -1.67 25.39 16.16
CA ASP A 43 -2.64 24.60 16.93
C ASP A 43 -3.27 23.34 16.30
N VAL A 44 -2.45 22.30 16.42
CA VAL A 44 -2.75 20.89 16.53
C VAL A 44 -3.72 20.58 17.68
N GLU A 45 -4.86 19.94 17.40
CA GLU A 45 -5.54 19.02 18.32
C GLU A 45 -6.17 17.85 17.54
N PRO A 46 -6.24 16.66 18.15
CA PRO A 46 -5.70 15.44 17.57
C PRO A 46 -6.72 14.65 16.75
N VAL A 47 -6.28 14.17 15.59
CA VAL A 47 -6.97 13.10 14.88
C VAL A 47 -6.83 11.85 15.73
N GLU A 48 -7.95 11.38 16.29
CA GLU A 48 -8.13 10.03 16.83
C GLU A 48 -7.94 9.01 15.70
N ALA A 49 -6.69 8.85 15.28
CA ALA A 49 -6.22 7.68 14.57
C ALA A 49 -6.07 6.61 15.64
N GLU A 50 -7.09 5.77 15.71
CA GLU A 50 -7.07 4.43 16.29
C GLU A 50 -5.64 3.88 16.21
N GLU A 51 -5.05 3.70 17.39
CA GLU A 51 -3.66 3.39 17.66
C GLU A 51 -3.04 2.50 16.57
N GLU A 52 -2.36 3.11 15.59
CA GLU A 52 -1.45 2.38 14.70
C GLU A 52 -0.45 1.68 15.62
N PRO A 53 -0.44 0.34 15.72
CA PRO A 53 0.53 -0.33 16.55
C PRO A 53 1.88 -0.13 15.86
N CYS A 54 2.57 0.93 16.26
CA CYS A 54 4.00 1.13 16.05
C CYS A 54 4.68 0.02 16.82
N THR A 55 4.75 -1.17 16.22
CA THR A 55 5.48 -2.27 16.82
C THR A 55 6.95 -1.87 16.75
N ASP A 56 7.65 -1.88 17.88
CA ASP A 56 9.09 -1.57 17.98
C ASP A 56 9.96 -2.59 17.21
N VAL A 57 9.34 -3.57 16.55
CA VAL A 57 10.00 -4.62 15.82
C VAL A 57 10.31 -4.14 14.40
N LEU A 58 11.60 -4.02 14.11
CA LEU A 58 12.09 -3.72 12.77
C LEU A 58 12.39 -4.99 11.99
N CYS A 59 12.14 -4.94 10.68
CA CYS A 59 12.41 -6.03 9.77
C CYS A 59 13.92 -6.26 9.61
N PRO A 60 14.45 -7.48 9.87
CA PRO A 60 15.89 -7.76 9.78
C PRO A 60 16.42 -7.71 8.34
N ARG A 61 15.54 -7.67 7.33
CA ARG A 61 15.93 -7.62 5.91
C ARG A 61 16.03 -6.21 5.34
N CYS A 62 15.21 -5.27 5.82
CA CYS A 62 15.11 -3.94 5.21
C CYS A 62 14.95 -2.78 6.20
N GLY A 63 14.91 -3.07 7.51
CA GLY A 63 14.75 -2.08 8.57
C GLY A 63 13.38 -1.40 8.63
N ALA A 64 12.41 -1.81 7.80
CA ALA A 64 11.04 -1.28 7.89
C ALA A 64 10.35 -1.76 9.16
N VAL A 65 9.39 -0.99 9.66
CA VAL A 65 8.48 -1.43 10.73
C VAL A 65 7.77 -2.72 10.35
N MET A 66 7.60 -3.60 11.32
CA MET A 66 6.81 -4.81 11.16
C MET A 66 5.39 -4.60 11.67
N VAL A 67 4.47 -5.48 11.26
CA VAL A 67 3.06 -5.44 11.64
C VAL A 67 2.65 -6.83 12.07
N LYS A 68 1.95 -6.94 13.20
CA LYS A 68 1.42 -8.21 13.68
C LYS A 68 0.29 -8.66 12.76
N ARG A 69 0.36 -9.90 12.28
CA ARG A 69 -0.62 -10.52 11.38
C ARG A 69 -0.91 -11.94 11.83
N THR A 70 -2.12 -12.40 11.58
CA THR A 70 -2.52 -13.78 11.87
C THR A 70 -2.46 -14.61 10.59
N ALA A 71 -1.83 -15.78 10.66
CA ALA A 71 -1.77 -16.69 9.53
C ALA A 71 -3.16 -17.29 9.28
N ALA A 72 -3.71 -17.09 8.08
CA ALA A 72 -5.05 -17.56 7.74
C ALA A 72 -5.09 -19.02 7.24
N LYS A 73 -3.97 -19.56 6.74
CA LYS A 73 -3.91 -20.85 6.04
C LYS A 73 -2.63 -21.61 6.34
N GLY A 74 -2.69 -22.94 6.21
CA GLY A 74 -1.55 -23.84 6.33
C GLY A 74 -1.30 -24.34 7.76
N LYS A 75 -0.11 -24.89 8.00
CA LYS A 75 0.26 -25.53 9.28
C LYS A 75 0.29 -24.57 10.47
N ASN A 76 0.49 -23.27 10.20
CA ASN A 76 0.54 -22.21 11.20
C ASN A 76 -0.76 -21.39 11.24
N ALA A 77 -1.86 -21.87 10.64
CA ALA A 77 -3.13 -21.15 10.66
C ALA A 77 -3.56 -20.85 12.10
N GLY A 78 -4.00 -19.61 12.36
CA GLY A 78 -4.36 -19.11 13.68
C GLY A 78 -3.20 -18.56 14.51
N ARG A 79 -1.94 -18.72 14.09
CA ARG A 79 -0.79 -18.14 14.80
C ARG A 79 -0.51 -16.70 14.37
N GLU A 80 -0.11 -15.88 15.32
CA GLU A 80 0.35 -14.51 15.06
C GLU A 80 1.83 -14.50 14.66
N PHE A 81 2.18 -13.61 13.74
CA PHE A 81 3.56 -13.35 13.33
C PHE A 81 3.72 -11.88 12.95
N TYR A 82 4.94 -11.37 13.04
CA TYR A 82 5.29 -10.07 12.49
C TYR A 82 5.62 -10.20 11.00
N GLY A 83 4.87 -9.49 10.16
CA GLY A 83 5.14 -9.34 8.73
C GLY A 83 5.67 -7.96 8.40
N CYS A 84 6.58 -7.86 7.43
CA CYS A 84 7.09 -6.57 6.98
C CYS A 84 5.97 -5.69 6.38
N SER A 85 5.93 -4.41 6.76
CA SER A 85 5.01 -3.40 6.19
C SER A 85 5.18 -3.20 4.67
N ARG A 86 6.37 -3.44 4.13
CA ARG A 86 6.69 -3.26 2.69
C ARG A 86 6.34 -4.47 1.81
N PHE A 87 5.51 -5.39 2.25
CA PHE A 87 5.03 -6.49 1.40
C PHE A 87 4.24 -5.93 0.19
N PRO A 88 4.40 -6.45 -1.05
CA PRO A 88 5.12 -7.67 -1.46
C PRO A 88 6.62 -7.49 -1.75
N LYS A 89 7.14 -6.25 -1.72
CA LYS A 89 8.55 -5.94 -2.04
C LYS A 89 9.52 -6.55 -1.03
N CYS A 90 9.14 -6.62 0.24
CA CYS A 90 9.87 -7.33 1.28
C CYS A 90 8.99 -8.41 1.92
N ARG A 91 9.48 -9.65 1.98
CA ARG A 91 8.80 -10.82 2.59
C ARG A 91 9.44 -11.23 3.92
N GLY A 92 10.00 -10.27 4.66
CA GLY A 92 10.54 -10.53 6.00
C GLY A 92 9.42 -10.91 6.97
N ILE A 93 9.62 -11.98 7.72
CA ILE A 93 8.67 -12.54 8.71
C ILE A 93 9.46 -12.86 9.98
N VAL A 94 8.87 -12.56 11.13
CA VAL A 94 9.37 -12.95 12.46
C VAL A 94 8.22 -13.63 13.19
N ASN A 95 8.42 -14.86 13.67
CA ASN A 95 7.39 -15.60 14.39
C ASN A 95 7.35 -15.17 15.86
N LEU A 96 6.16 -15.13 16.46
CA LEU A 96 5.95 -14.71 17.85
C LEU A 96 5.97 -15.88 18.85
N ASP A 97 6.23 -17.10 18.39
CA ASP A 97 6.04 -18.35 19.15
C ASP A 97 7.10 -18.63 20.24
N GLU A 98 8.02 -17.72 20.52
CA GLU A 98 9.07 -17.93 21.53
C GLU A 98 8.80 -17.03 22.74
N LYS A 99 8.10 -17.63 23.71
CA LYS A 99 7.95 -17.15 25.10
C LYS A 99 9.17 -16.35 25.54
N GLU A 100 8.92 -15.15 26.07
CA GLU A 100 9.90 -14.41 26.84
C GLU A 100 10.51 -15.32 27.91
N GLY A 101 11.75 -15.71 27.63
CA GLY A 101 12.55 -16.60 28.45
C GLY A 101 13.88 -15.95 28.77
N PHE A 102 13.88 -14.67 29.14
CA PHE A 102 15.02 -14.08 29.84
C PHE A 102 14.94 -14.47 31.32
N ARG A 103 15.33 -15.72 31.61
CA ARG A 103 15.71 -16.13 32.97
C ARG A 103 17.17 -15.74 33.18
N SER A 104 17.42 -14.72 33.99
CA SER A 104 18.65 -14.55 34.77
C SER A 104 18.36 -13.72 36.00
#